data_AF-T1JHI1-F1
#
_entry.id   AF-T1JHI1-F1
#
_cell.length_a   1.000
_cell.length_b   1.000
_cell.length_c   1.000
_cell.angle_alpha   90.00
_cell.angle_beta   90.00
_cell.angle_gamma   90.00
#
_symmetry.space_group_name_H-M   'P 1'
#
loop_
_entity.id
_entity.type
_entity.pdbx_description
1 polymer ?
#
loop_
_entity_poly.entity_id
_entity_poly.type
_entity_poly.pdbx_seq_one_letter_code
_entity_poly.pdbx_strand_id
1 'polypeptide(L)'
;MSHCTINLILRELMCLDKVRLHLPAGHEVKDLQDRPWILGEFIDAGNCGEIYSVWLGYSKGLVEPYNTIRAKTNVEYAIKFPLKSNRSFNHECGMYTFLAPTDRIEEWMTKRKLKFLGVPRYVALGKNNKFGIEFIVLERLGKDLHRLWEENGKRFSAKTVVNIAIQILDVLEYLHEDGLHVHNDIKPLNILVDPKCCDQVYLIDFGIAFWYIEGSDRAHKSNKPNPK
;
A
#
# COMPACT_ATOMS: atom_id res chain seq x y z
N MET A 1 -2.86 -2.14 -40.86
CA MET A 1 -2.88 -0.80 -40.23
C MET A 1 -3.70 -0.75 -38.92
N SER A 2 -3.67 -1.77 -38.05
CA SER A 2 -4.52 -1.78 -36.83
C SER A 2 -3.78 -1.91 -35.50
N HIS A 3 -2.52 -2.35 -35.47
CA HIS A 3 -1.77 -2.53 -34.21
C HIS A 3 -0.94 -1.30 -33.78
N CYS A 4 -0.51 -0.47 -34.73
CA CYS A 4 0.32 0.71 -34.43
C CYS A 4 -0.54 1.88 -33.90
N THR A 5 -1.74 2.05 -34.46
CA THR A 5 -2.65 3.14 -34.11
C THR A 5 -3.23 3.00 -32.69
N ILE A 6 -3.52 1.77 -32.23
CA ILE A 6 -3.98 1.52 -30.86
C ILE A 6 -2.89 1.86 -29.84
N ASN A 7 -1.63 1.51 -30.12
CA ASN A 7 -0.51 1.84 -29.22
C ASN A 7 -0.21 3.35 -29.18
N LEU A 8 -0.42 4.06 -30.29
CA LEU A 8 -0.31 5.52 -30.35
C LEU A 8 -1.46 6.21 -29.60
N ILE A 9 -2.69 5.73 -29.76
CA ILE A 9 -3.85 6.24 -29.02
C ILE A 9 -3.71 5.97 -27.52
N LEU A 10 -3.20 4.80 -27.11
CA LEU A 10 -2.90 4.51 -25.70
C LEU A 10 -1.77 5.41 -25.15
N ARG A 11 -0.75 5.73 -25.96
CA ARG A 11 0.32 6.66 -25.57
C ARG A 11 -0.18 8.11 -25.46
N GLU A 12 -1.02 8.56 -26.38
CA GLU A 12 -1.62 9.91 -26.34
C GLU A 12 -2.66 10.04 -25.21
N LEU A 13 -3.47 9.00 -24.98
CA LEU A 13 -4.40 8.97 -23.84
C LEU A 13 -3.66 8.94 -22.51
N MET A 14 -2.56 8.18 -22.37
CA MET A 14 -1.74 8.19 -21.14
C MET A 14 -1.01 9.53 -20.89
N CYS A 15 -0.94 10.42 -21.89
CA CYS A 15 -0.44 11.78 -21.73
C CYS A 15 -1.53 12.76 -21.24
N LEU A 16 -2.81 12.34 -21.30
CA LEU A 16 -3.94 13.06 -20.73
C LEU A 16 -4.21 12.54 -19.32
N ASP A 17 -4.06 13.45 -18.37
CA ASP A 17 -4.26 13.23 -16.95
C ASP A 17 -5.54 12.44 -16.62
N LYS A 18 -5.38 11.27 -15.96
CA LYS A 18 -6.40 10.35 -15.40
C LYS A 18 -6.77 9.11 -16.24
N VAL A 19 -5.84 8.51 -16.99
CA VAL A 19 -6.12 7.18 -17.56
C VAL A 19 -5.94 6.09 -16.50
N ARG A 20 -7.06 5.54 -16.06
CA ARG A 20 -7.12 4.28 -15.32
C ARG A 20 -6.65 3.14 -16.23
N LEU A 21 -5.73 2.31 -15.75
CA LEU A 21 -5.16 1.21 -16.54
C LEU A 21 -6.19 0.11 -16.81
N HIS A 22 -7.08 -0.16 -15.84
CA HIS A 22 -8.05 -1.26 -15.89
C HIS A 22 -7.41 -2.56 -16.42
N LEU A 23 -6.31 -2.98 -15.80
CA LEU A 23 -5.63 -4.22 -16.20
C LEU A 23 -6.55 -5.43 -15.92
N PRO A 24 -6.67 -6.38 -16.87
CA PRO A 24 -7.53 -7.54 -16.69
C PRO A 24 -6.91 -8.55 -15.71
N ALA A 25 -7.77 -9.31 -15.03
CA ALA A 25 -7.34 -10.47 -14.25
C ALA A 25 -6.53 -11.45 -15.12
N GLY A 26 -5.51 -12.06 -14.54
CA GLY A 26 -4.52 -12.91 -15.21
C GLY A 26 -3.39 -12.14 -15.89
N HIS A 27 -3.42 -10.81 -15.92
CA HIS A 27 -2.29 -10.02 -16.43
C HIS A 27 -1.05 -10.22 -15.56
N GLU A 28 0.10 -10.54 -16.18
CA GLU A 28 1.38 -10.67 -15.48
C GLU A 28 2.12 -9.33 -15.49
N VAL A 29 2.59 -8.92 -14.32
CA VAL A 29 3.59 -7.86 -14.17
C VAL A 29 4.81 -8.42 -13.46
N LYS A 30 5.97 -7.78 -13.62
CA LYS A 30 7.21 -8.22 -12.98
C LYS A 30 7.76 -7.15 -12.05
N ASP A 31 8.21 -7.60 -10.89
CA ASP A 31 8.88 -6.70 -9.95
C ASP A 31 10.34 -6.42 -10.36
N LEU A 32 11.03 -5.58 -9.59
CA LEU A 32 12.42 -5.21 -9.84
C LEU A 32 13.40 -6.40 -9.73
N GLN A 33 12.96 -7.53 -9.18
CA GLN A 33 13.73 -8.78 -9.08
C GLN A 33 13.34 -9.78 -10.19
N ASP A 34 12.60 -9.34 -11.21
CA ASP A 34 12.05 -10.15 -12.31
C ASP A 34 11.07 -11.26 -11.85
N ARG A 35 10.56 -11.18 -10.61
CA ARG A 35 9.55 -12.13 -10.12
C ARG A 35 8.19 -11.79 -10.75
N PRO A 36 7.47 -12.79 -11.30
CA PRO A 36 6.17 -12.55 -11.91
C PRO A 36 5.07 -12.42 -10.84
N TRP A 37 4.17 -11.48 -11.04
CA TRP A 37 2.99 -11.22 -10.22
C TRP A 37 1.75 -11.27 -11.11
N ILE A 38 0.81 -12.14 -10.77
CA ILE A 38 -0.39 -12.37 -11.57
C ILE A 38 -1.54 -11.58 -10.95
N LEU A 39 -2.12 -10.67 -11.72
CA LEU A 39 -3.26 -9.85 -11.31
C LEU A 39 -4.52 -10.68 -11.13
N GLY A 40 -5.27 -10.32 -10.10
CA GLY A 40 -6.57 -10.86 -9.78
C GLY A 40 -7.70 -9.87 -9.96
N GLU A 41 -8.56 -9.84 -8.95
CA GLU A 41 -9.72 -8.97 -8.92
C GLU A 41 -9.30 -7.52 -8.64
N PHE A 42 -10.01 -6.59 -9.23
CA PHE A 42 -9.93 -5.19 -8.87
C PHE A 42 -10.52 -4.99 -7.47
N ILE A 43 -9.77 -4.33 -6.59
CA ILE A 43 -10.17 -4.09 -5.19
C ILE A 43 -10.77 -2.70 -5.06
N ASP A 44 -10.04 -1.67 -5.50
CA ASP A 44 -10.42 -0.27 -5.33
C ASP A 44 -9.71 0.64 -6.34
N ALA A 45 -10.30 1.80 -6.63
CA ALA A 45 -9.64 2.92 -7.30
C ALA A 45 -9.94 4.21 -6.56
N GLY A 46 -9.07 4.53 -5.62
CA GLY A 46 -9.05 5.82 -4.94
C GLY A 46 -8.38 6.91 -5.79
N ASN A 47 -8.26 8.11 -5.20
CA ASN A 47 -7.58 9.24 -5.85
C ASN A 47 -6.09 8.99 -6.12
N CYS A 48 -5.47 8.03 -5.41
CA CYS A 48 -4.02 7.81 -5.42
C CYS A 48 -3.58 6.66 -6.35
N GLY A 49 -4.51 5.85 -6.86
CA GLY A 49 -4.15 4.66 -7.63
C GLY A 49 -5.27 3.62 -7.75
N GLU A 50 -5.04 2.66 -8.63
CA GLU A 50 -5.83 1.43 -8.74
C GLU A 50 -5.16 0.32 -7.92
N ILE A 51 -5.97 -0.45 -7.21
CA ILE A 51 -5.53 -1.54 -6.35
C ILE A 51 -6.16 -2.83 -6.86
N TYR A 52 -5.34 -3.87 -7.03
CA TYR A 52 -5.76 -5.21 -7.45
C TYR A 52 -5.25 -6.25 -6.46
N SER A 53 -5.93 -7.39 -6.36
CA SER A 53 -5.30 -8.55 -5.74
C SER A 53 -4.23 -9.13 -6.67
N VAL A 54 -3.18 -9.71 -6.11
CA VAL A 54 -2.13 -10.40 -6.86
C VAL A 54 -1.61 -11.63 -6.13
N TRP A 55 -1.05 -12.56 -6.91
CA TRP A 55 -0.30 -13.70 -6.41
C TRP A 55 1.08 -13.75 -7.05
N LEU A 56 2.06 -14.26 -6.32
CA LEU A 56 3.38 -14.55 -6.86
C LEU A 56 3.26 -15.70 -7.86
N GLY A 57 3.64 -15.47 -9.11
CA GLY A 57 3.69 -16.48 -10.16
C GLY A 57 5.00 -17.30 -10.10
N TYR A 58 5.05 -18.36 -10.91
CA TYR A 58 6.27 -19.13 -11.13
C TYR A 58 6.93 -18.71 -12.45
N SER A 59 8.25 -18.54 -12.47
CA SER A 59 9.02 -18.16 -13.66
C SER A 59 8.84 -19.17 -14.80
N LYS A 60 8.72 -18.65 -16.03
CA LYS A 60 8.37 -19.37 -17.28
C LYS A 60 9.00 -20.77 -17.42
N GLY A 61 8.12 -21.75 -17.59
CA GLY A 61 8.39 -23.17 -17.88
C GLY A 61 7.14 -24.02 -17.69
N LEU A 62 6.21 -23.56 -16.84
CA LEU A 62 4.90 -24.14 -16.61
C LEU A 62 3.86 -23.03 -16.78
N VAL A 63 3.19 -22.96 -17.94
CA VAL A 63 2.02 -22.08 -18.12
C VAL A 63 0.87 -22.74 -17.37
N GLU A 64 0.77 -22.47 -16.07
CA GLU A 64 -0.38 -22.94 -15.29
C GLU A 64 -1.51 -21.92 -15.34
N PRO A 65 -2.78 -22.38 -15.47
CA PRO A 65 -3.94 -21.49 -15.44
C PRO A 65 -3.96 -20.64 -14.15
N TYR A 66 -4.45 -19.39 -14.25
CA TYR A 66 -4.67 -18.46 -13.13
C TYR A 66 -5.31 -19.13 -11.89
N ASN A 67 -6.34 -19.95 -12.10
CA ASN A 67 -7.02 -20.68 -11.02
C ASN A 67 -6.11 -21.69 -10.31
N THR A 68 -5.15 -22.27 -11.02
CA THR A 68 -4.17 -23.23 -10.48
C THR A 68 -3.09 -22.50 -9.68
N ILE A 69 -2.64 -21.32 -10.13
CA ILE A 69 -1.68 -20.47 -9.39
C ILE A 69 -2.28 -20.01 -8.06
N ARG A 70 -3.54 -19.57 -8.07
CA ARG A 70 -4.29 -19.24 -6.85
C ARG A 70 -4.38 -20.42 -5.88
N ALA A 71 -4.54 -21.65 -6.40
CA ALA A 71 -4.60 -22.85 -5.58
C ALA A 71 -3.23 -23.27 -5.01
N LYS A 72 -2.12 -22.92 -5.68
CA LYS A 72 -0.76 -23.30 -5.28
C LYS A 72 -0.10 -22.27 -4.35
N THR A 73 -0.31 -20.99 -4.60
CA THR A 73 0.20 -19.90 -3.77
C THR A 73 -0.91 -19.42 -2.85
N ASN A 74 -0.96 -19.96 -1.64
CA ASN A 74 -2.05 -19.67 -0.69
C ASN A 74 -1.99 -18.25 -0.07
N VAL A 75 -1.21 -17.34 -0.67
CA VAL A 75 -1.00 -15.98 -0.16
C VAL A 75 -1.37 -14.98 -1.24
N GLU A 76 -2.47 -14.28 -1.00
CA GLU A 76 -2.92 -13.13 -1.78
C GLU A 76 -2.26 -11.85 -1.24
N TYR A 77 -1.86 -10.96 -2.14
CA TYR A 77 -1.30 -9.65 -1.84
C TYR A 77 -2.11 -8.56 -2.53
N ALA A 78 -1.82 -7.29 -2.20
CA ALA A 78 -2.38 -6.14 -2.90
C ALA A 78 -1.29 -5.47 -3.74
N ILE A 79 -1.57 -5.23 -5.01
CA ILE A 79 -0.74 -4.39 -5.88
C ILE A 79 -1.41 -3.03 -6.07
N LYS A 80 -0.65 -1.95 -5.96
CA LYS A 80 -1.11 -0.59 -6.23
C LYS A 80 -0.38 -0.03 -7.43
N PHE A 81 -1.15 0.38 -8.44
CA PHE A 81 -0.68 1.15 -9.58
C PHE A 81 -1.11 2.62 -9.40
N PRO A 82 -0.21 3.60 -9.46
CA PRO A 82 -0.58 4.99 -9.35
C PRO A 82 -1.24 5.47 -10.65
N LEU A 83 -2.19 6.40 -10.55
CA LEU A 83 -2.87 6.99 -11.72
C LEU A 83 -1.95 7.88 -12.59
N LYS A 84 -0.78 8.28 -12.07
CA LYS A 84 0.33 8.97 -12.75
C LYS A 84 1.64 8.67 -12.01
N SER A 85 2.82 8.90 -12.60
CA SER A 85 4.09 8.93 -11.85
C SER A 85 4.10 10.15 -10.91
N ASN A 86 3.42 10.03 -9.77
CA ASN A 86 3.24 11.12 -8.83
C ASN A 86 4.37 11.08 -7.79
N ARG A 87 4.92 12.25 -7.47
CA ARG A 87 5.86 12.45 -6.35
C ARG A 87 5.32 11.81 -5.07
N SER A 88 4.01 11.89 -4.82
CA SER A 88 3.36 11.29 -3.66
C SER A 88 3.44 9.77 -3.64
N PHE A 89 3.35 9.10 -4.80
CA PHE A 89 3.51 7.64 -4.88
C PHE A 89 4.96 7.21 -4.64
N ASN A 90 5.93 7.94 -5.21
CA ASN A 90 7.34 7.66 -4.96
C ASN A 90 7.71 7.88 -3.50
N HIS A 91 7.12 8.91 -2.89
CA HIS A 91 7.24 9.18 -1.46
C HIS A 91 6.66 8.02 -0.64
N GLU A 92 5.43 7.58 -0.93
CA GLU A 92 4.80 6.43 -0.28
C GLU A 92 5.65 5.15 -0.41
N CYS A 93 6.19 4.86 -1.61
CA CYS A 93 7.08 3.72 -1.82
C CYS A 93 8.36 3.83 -0.99
N GLY A 94 8.95 5.03 -0.91
CA GLY A 94 10.10 5.30 -0.06
C GLY A 94 9.78 5.10 1.42
N MET A 95 8.61 5.54 1.87
CA MET A 95 8.12 5.32 3.23
C MET A 95 8.02 3.84 3.55
N TYR A 96 7.38 3.03 2.72
CA TYR A 96 7.28 1.58 2.95
C TYR A 96 8.63 0.88 2.90
N THR A 97 9.50 1.23 1.96
CA THR A 97 10.85 0.64 1.88
C THR A 97 11.68 0.96 3.12
N PHE A 98 11.47 2.13 3.74
CA PHE A 98 12.17 2.55 4.95
C PHE A 98 11.54 2.01 6.24
N LEU A 99 10.21 2.03 6.35
CA LEU A 99 9.46 1.72 7.57
C LEU A 99 9.02 0.27 7.68
N ALA A 100 8.82 -0.43 6.56
CA ALA A 100 8.28 -1.78 6.55
C ALA A 100 9.25 -2.94 6.20
N PRO A 101 10.59 -2.80 6.31
CA PRO A 101 11.46 -3.98 6.42
C PRO A 101 11.02 -4.89 7.58
N THR A 102 10.90 -6.19 7.32
CA THR A 102 10.41 -7.18 8.29
C THR A 102 11.29 -7.26 9.54
N ASP A 103 12.60 -7.26 9.36
CA ASP A 103 13.60 -7.26 10.43
C ASP A 103 13.44 -6.06 11.36
N ARG A 104 13.25 -4.87 10.80
CA ARG A 104 13.06 -3.63 11.55
C ARG A 104 11.80 -3.68 12.42
N ILE A 105 10.68 -4.12 11.85
CA ILE A 105 9.41 -4.25 12.58
C ILE A 105 9.54 -5.29 13.70
N GLU A 106 10.14 -6.44 13.42
CA GLU A 106 10.34 -7.53 14.39
C GLU A 106 11.24 -7.11 15.55
N GLU A 107 12.35 -6.43 15.28
CA GLU A 107 13.24 -5.89 16.30
C GLU A 107 12.49 -4.89 17.21
N TRP A 108 11.73 -3.98 16.60
CA TRP A 108 10.96 -2.99 17.35
C TRP A 108 9.90 -3.63 18.25
N MET A 109 9.11 -4.56 17.70
CA MET A 109 8.11 -5.30 18.47
C MET A 109 8.75 -6.06 19.63
N THR A 110 9.91 -6.68 19.41
CA THR A 110 10.66 -7.39 20.46
C THR A 110 11.08 -6.44 21.58
N LYS A 111 11.67 -5.29 21.23
CA LYS A 111 12.08 -4.24 22.18
C LYS A 111 10.90 -3.73 23.01
N ARG A 112 9.72 -3.58 22.39
CA ARG A 112 8.48 -3.09 23.03
C ARG A 112 7.61 -4.18 23.65
N LYS A 113 8.00 -5.46 23.52
CA LYS A 113 7.24 -6.64 23.97
C LYS A 113 5.83 -6.72 23.36
N LEU A 114 5.71 -6.28 22.12
CA LEU A 114 4.47 -6.32 21.35
C LEU A 114 4.39 -7.61 20.53
N LYS A 115 3.17 -8.10 20.32
CA LYS A 115 2.88 -9.26 19.47
C LYS A 115 2.47 -8.86 18.05
N PHE A 116 2.15 -7.59 17.86
CA PHE A 116 1.58 -7.04 16.64
C PHE A 116 1.91 -5.56 16.53
N LEU A 117 2.14 -5.10 15.30
CA LEU A 117 2.28 -3.69 14.94
C LEU A 117 1.55 -3.46 13.62
N GLY A 118 0.62 -2.51 13.59
CA GLY A 118 -0.25 -2.22 12.45
C GLY A 118 0.40 -1.44 11.31
N VAL A 119 1.58 -1.87 10.83
CA VAL A 119 2.26 -1.30 9.66
C VAL A 119 2.23 -2.33 8.53
N PRO A 120 1.68 -1.99 7.35
CA PRO A 120 1.58 -2.93 6.26
C PRO A 120 2.95 -3.46 5.82
N ARG A 121 3.10 -4.77 5.72
CA ARG A 121 4.34 -5.38 5.22
C ARG A 121 4.58 -5.00 3.76
N TYR A 122 5.78 -4.49 3.50
CA TYR A 122 6.30 -4.29 2.15
C TYR A 122 6.78 -5.61 1.53
N VAL A 123 6.40 -5.87 0.26
CA VAL A 123 6.72 -7.13 -0.41
C VAL A 123 7.59 -6.92 -1.65
N ALA A 124 7.24 -5.97 -2.51
CA ALA A 124 7.99 -5.70 -3.74
C ALA A 124 7.70 -4.32 -4.34
N LEU A 125 8.67 -3.79 -5.08
CA LEU A 125 8.47 -2.72 -6.05
C LEU A 125 8.70 -3.28 -7.45
N GLY A 126 7.97 -2.75 -8.42
CA GLY A 126 8.12 -3.16 -9.81
C GLY A 126 7.83 -2.06 -10.79
N LYS A 127 8.11 -2.35 -12.06
CA LYS A 127 7.80 -1.46 -13.16
C LYS A 127 7.26 -2.27 -14.32
N ASN A 128 6.04 -1.93 -14.75
CA ASN A 128 5.48 -2.53 -15.94
C ASN A 128 6.17 -1.93 -17.17
N ASN A 129 7.14 -2.65 -17.74
CA ASN A 129 7.93 -2.19 -18.88
C ASN A 129 7.09 -1.85 -20.12
N LYS A 130 5.87 -2.41 -20.26
CA LYS A 130 4.98 -2.13 -21.38
C LYS A 130 4.35 -0.75 -21.30
N PHE A 131 4.01 -0.30 -20.09
CA PHE A 131 3.33 0.99 -19.85
C PHE A 131 4.24 2.03 -19.16
N GLY A 132 5.42 1.62 -18.70
CA GLY A 132 6.35 2.47 -17.96
C GLY A 132 5.91 2.79 -16.53
N ILE A 133 4.89 2.10 -16.00
CA ILE A 133 4.23 2.43 -14.74
C ILE A 133 4.84 1.63 -13.59
N GLU A 134 5.25 2.33 -12.56
CA GLU A 134 5.75 1.75 -11.31
C GLU A 134 4.59 1.23 -10.46
N PHE A 135 4.84 0.21 -9.66
CA PHE A 135 3.86 -0.35 -8.75
C PHE A 135 4.52 -0.83 -7.46
N ILE A 136 3.72 -0.95 -6.42
CA ILE A 136 4.11 -1.52 -5.13
C ILE A 136 3.21 -2.71 -4.80
N VAL A 137 3.81 -3.77 -4.26
CA VAL A 137 3.12 -4.93 -3.72
C VAL A 137 3.25 -4.88 -2.19
N LEU A 138 2.09 -4.92 -1.53
CA LEU A 138 1.93 -4.90 -0.08
C LEU A 138 1.13 -6.11 0.35
N GLU A 139 1.13 -6.38 1.65
CA GLU A 139 0.20 -7.36 2.21
C GLU A 139 -1.26 -7.01 1.95
N ARG A 140 -2.08 -8.05 1.75
CA ARG A 140 -3.51 -7.88 1.52
C ARG A 140 -4.23 -7.63 2.84
N LEU A 141 -4.79 -6.44 3.00
CA LEU A 141 -5.60 -6.06 4.16
C LEU A 141 -7.10 -6.22 3.90
N GLY A 142 -7.93 -6.06 4.92
CA GLY A 142 -9.39 -6.18 4.87
C GLY A 142 -10.10 -4.88 4.50
N LYS A 143 -11.27 -4.66 5.12
CA LYS A 143 -12.05 -3.42 4.97
C LYS A 143 -11.45 -2.29 5.80
N ASP A 144 -11.65 -1.06 5.36
CA ASP A 144 -11.37 0.13 6.16
C ASP A 144 -12.42 0.35 7.27
N LEU A 145 -12.05 1.11 8.30
CA LEU A 145 -12.93 1.39 9.43
C LEU A 145 -14.15 2.25 9.03
N HIS A 146 -14.07 3.06 7.98
CA HIS A 146 -15.24 3.84 7.53
C HIS A 146 -16.33 2.90 7.00
N ARG A 147 -15.95 1.90 6.19
CA ARG A 147 -16.87 0.89 5.69
C ARG A 147 -17.45 0.03 6.83
N LEU A 148 -16.63 -0.39 7.78
CA LEU A 148 -17.11 -1.14 8.96
C LEU A 148 -18.05 -0.30 9.83
N TRP A 149 -17.79 1.01 9.94
CA TRP A 149 -18.64 1.94 10.67
C TRP A 149 -20.02 2.09 10.01
N GLU A 150 -20.07 2.24 8.68
CA GLU A 150 -21.32 2.26 7.91
C GLU A 150 -22.10 0.94 8.08
N GLU A 151 -21.43 -0.20 7.95
CA GLU A 151 -22.03 -1.53 8.10
C GLU A 151 -22.57 -1.78 9.53
N ASN A 152 -21.98 -1.15 10.55
CA ASN A 152 -22.38 -1.29 11.95
C ASN A 152 -23.36 -0.18 12.42
N GLY A 153 -24.14 0.39 11.50
CA GLY A 153 -25.16 1.39 11.84
C GLY A 153 -24.56 2.71 12.35
N LYS A 154 -23.38 3.09 11.83
CA LYS A 154 -22.68 4.33 12.15
C LYS A 154 -22.31 4.47 13.63
N ARG A 155 -21.96 3.35 14.27
CA ARG A 155 -21.52 3.29 15.67
C ARG A 155 -20.42 2.26 15.86
N PHE A 156 -19.52 2.54 16.79
CA PHE A 156 -18.65 1.53 17.40
C PHE A 156 -18.83 1.56 18.91
N SER A 157 -18.58 0.42 19.56
CA SER A 157 -18.54 0.38 21.02
C SER A 157 -17.33 1.15 21.56
N ALA A 158 -17.41 1.67 22.79
CA ALA A 158 -16.26 2.33 23.43
C ALA A 158 -15.04 1.39 23.50
N LYS A 159 -15.26 0.09 23.78
CA LYS A 159 -14.21 -0.93 23.79
C LYS A 159 -13.50 -1.03 22.44
N THR A 160 -14.25 -1.07 21.34
CA THR A 160 -13.70 -1.12 19.98
C THR A 160 -12.85 0.11 19.69
N VAL A 161 -13.36 1.31 20.03
CA VAL A 161 -12.65 2.58 19.81
C VAL A 161 -11.33 2.61 20.60
N VAL A 162 -11.34 2.19 21.86
CA VAL A 162 -10.14 2.12 22.71
C VAL A 162 -9.12 1.13 22.14
N ASN A 163 -9.56 -0.06 21.73
CA ASN A 163 -8.67 -1.07 21.14
C ASN A 163 -8.00 -0.58 19.85
N ILE A 164 -8.75 0.12 18.98
CA ILE A 164 -8.21 0.74 17.77
C ILE A 164 -7.20 1.82 18.15
N ALA A 165 -7.55 2.71 19.08
CA ALA A 165 -6.69 3.81 19.49
C ALA A 165 -5.34 3.32 20.04
N ILE A 166 -5.32 2.26 20.86
CA ILE A 166 -4.08 1.67 21.38
C ILE A 166 -3.19 1.19 20.24
N GLN A 167 -3.73 0.43 19.29
CA GLN A 167 -2.94 -0.08 18.17
C GLN A 167 -2.42 1.04 17.25
N ILE A 168 -3.23 2.08 17.02
CA ILE A 168 -2.77 3.25 16.26
C ILE A 168 -1.68 4.01 17.02
N LEU A 169 -1.75 4.11 18.35
CA LEU A 169 -0.68 4.71 19.15
C LEU A 169 0.62 3.93 19.04
N ASP A 170 0.59 2.60 19.03
CA ASP A 170 1.79 1.78 18.82
C ASP A 170 2.43 2.08 17.45
N VAL A 171 1.61 2.21 16.40
CA VAL A 171 2.09 2.57 15.06
C VAL A 171 2.66 3.98 15.03
N LEU A 172 2.03 4.95 15.72
CA LEU A 172 2.55 6.31 15.80
C LEU A 172 3.85 6.39 16.59
N GLU A 173 3.99 5.66 17.68
CA GLU A 173 5.25 5.58 18.42
C GLU A 173 6.36 5.02 17.53
N TYR A 174 6.08 3.96 16.77
CA TYR A 174 7.01 3.41 15.79
C TYR A 174 7.42 4.44 14.72
N LEU A 175 6.45 5.15 14.14
CA LEU A 175 6.71 6.19 13.12
C LEU A 175 7.50 7.37 13.66
N HIS A 176 7.21 7.77 14.89
CA HIS A 176 7.79 8.94 15.53
C HIS A 176 9.15 8.64 16.14
N GLU A 177 9.50 7.37 16.36
CA GLU A 177 10.80 6.96 16.89
C GLU A 177 11.91 7.60 16.04
N ASP A 178 12.93 8.07 16.73
CA ASP A 178 14.06 8.80 16.17
C ASP A 178 13.77 10.11 15.42
N GLY A 179 12.55 10.63 15.47
CA GLY A 179 12.19 11.88 14.78
C GLY A 179 11.80 11.69 13.32
N LEU A 180 11.52 10.43 12.95
CA LEU A 180 11.57 10.01 11.56
C LEU A 180 10.39 10.54 10.76
N HIS A 181 9.13 10.32 11.18
CA HIS A 181 7.97 10.70 10.36
C HIS A 181 6.73 11.06 11.18
N VAL A 182 5.91 11.99 10.68
CA VAL A 182 4.52 12.19 11.09
C VAL A 182 3.60 11.69 9.98
N HIS A 183 2.54 10.95 10.31
CA HIS A 183 1.59 10.41 9.32
C HIS A 183 0.74 11.49 8.61
N ASN A 184 0.23 12.46 9.39
CA ASN A 184 -0.56 13.62 8.95
C ASN A 184 -1.96 13.34 8.35
N ASP A 185 -2.33 12.08 8.07
CA ASP A 185 -3.66 11.73 7.53
C ASP A 185 -4.36 10.56 8.26
N ILE A 186 -4.44 10.63 9.59
CA ILE A 186 -5.12 9.58 10.38
C ILE A 186 -6.63 9.78 10.28
N LYS A 187 -7.30 8.86 9.60
CA LYS A 187 -8.75 8.86 9.42
C LYS A 187 -9.27 7.42 9.21
N PRO A 188 -10.58 7.14 9.41
CA PRO A 188 -11.12 5.79 9.27
C PRO A 188 -10.88 5.13 7.91
N LEU A 189 -10.78 5.92 6.83
CA LEU A 189 -10.48 5.43 5.48
C LEU A 189 -9.04 4.88 5.33
N ASN A 190 -8.12 5.30 6.20
CA ASN A 190 -6.71 4.91 6.18
C ASN A 190 -6.38 3.89 7.28
N ILE A 191 -7.41 3.32 7.94
CA ILE A 191 -7.23 2.29 8.96
C ILE A 191 -7.98 1.05 8.49
N LEU A 192 -7.26 -0.03 8.19
CA LEU A 192 -7.82 -1.27 7.66
C LEU A 192 -7.67 -2.40 8.67
N VAL A 193 -8.61 -3.34 8.69
CA VAL A 193 -8.51 -4.54 9.55
C VAL A 193 -7.72 -5.65 8.87
N ASP A 194 -7.15 -6.57 9.65
CA ASP A 194 -6.65 -7.83 9.13
C ASP A 194 -7.82 -8.67 8.56
N PRO A 195 -7.70 -9.26 7.35
CA PRO A 195 -8.76 -10.08 6.78
C PRO A 195 -8.98 -11.40 7.54
N LYS A 196 -7.99 -11.88 8.30
CA LYS A 196 -8.04 -13.10 9.12
C LYS A 196 -8.33 -12.81 10.59
N CYS A 197 -8.00 -11.61 11.08
CA CYS A 197 -8.20 -11.20 12.47
C CYS A 197 -8.76 -9.77 12.56
N CYS A 198 -10.09 -9.62 12.58
CA CYS A 198 -10.72 -8.29 12.59
C CYS A 198 -10.42 -7.42 13.83
N ASP A 199 -9.80 -7.98 14.87
CA ASP A 199 -9.33 -7.25 16.06
C ASP A 199 -7.99 -6.52 15.83
N GLN A 200 -7.27 -6.84 14.75
CA GLN A 200 -6.02 -6.20 14.37
C GLN A 200 -6.26 -5.12 13.32
N VAL A 201 -5.70 -3.92 13.53
CA VAL A 201 -5.81 -2.79 12.59
C VAL A 201 -4.44 -2.32 12.10
N TYR A 202 -4.40 -1.87 10.86
CA TYR A 202 -3.23 -1.34 10.18
C TYR A 202 -3.48 0.08 9.73
N LEU A 203 -2.48 0.95 9.91
CA LEU A 203 -2.47 2.31 9.37
C LEU A 203 -1.80 2.28 8.00
N ILE A 204 -2.49 2.84 6.99
CA ILE A 204 -2.01 2.89 5.61
C ILE A 204 -1.92 4.34 5.11
N ASP A 205 -1.41 4.49 3.88
CA ASP A 205 -1.32 5.76 3.14
C ASP A 205 -0.36 6.78 3.76
N PHE A 206 0.93 6.46 3.65
CA PHE A 206 2.04 7.34 4.05
C PHE A 206 2.38 8.38 2.97
N GLY A 207 1.51 8.62 1.98
CA GLY A 207 1.79 9.45 0.81
C GLY A 207 2.05 10.94 1.11
N ILE A 208 1.70 11.40 2.32
CA ILE A 208 1.99 12.75 2.82
C ILE A 208 2.77 12.76 4.14
N ALA A 209 3.35 11.63 4.54
CA ALA A 209 4.12 11.55 5.76
C ALA A 209 5.40 12.38 5.63
N PHE A 210 5.90 13.00 6.71
CA PHE A 210 7.10 13.85 6.60
C PHE A 210 8.00 13.82 7.82
N TRP A 211 9.29 14.05 7.59
CA TRP A 211 10.32 14.16 8.62
C TRP A 211 10.12 15.45 9.40
N TYR A 212 9.90 15.33 10.70
CA TYR A 212 9.63 16.48 11.57
C TYR A 212 10.85 16.92 12.40
N ILE A 213 11.91 16.11 12.42
CA ILE A 213 13.21 16.48 13.02
C ILE A 213 14.22 16.77 11.90
N GLU A 214 15.01 17.84 12.05
CA GLU A 214 16.03 18.27 11.09
C GLU A 214 17.36 18.61 11.80
N GLY A 215 18.47 18.36 11.09
CA GLY A 215 19.82 18.68 11.55
C GLY A 215 20.39 17.73 12.62
N SER A 216 21.70 17.84 12.86
CA SER A 216 22.41 17.11 13.93
C SER A 216 21.84 17.39 15.31
N ASP A 217 21.24 18.56 15.49
CA ASP A 217 20.78 19.08 16.78
C ASP A 217 19.40 18.52 17.16
N ARG A 218 18.84 17.61 16.34
CA ARG A 218 17.49 17.04 16.47
C ARG A 218 16.41 18.11 16.71
N ALA A 219 16.54 19.26 16.04
CA ALA A 219 15.58 20.33 16.17
C ALA A 219 14.27 19.98 15.45
N HIS A 220 13.13 20.30 16.06
CA HIS A 220 11.85 20.22 15.37
C HIS A 220 11.81 21.22 14.22
N LYS A 221 11.37 20.77 13.04
CA LYS A 221 11.11 21.67 11.92
C LYS A 221 10.10 22.73 12.34
N SER A 222 10.45 23.99 12.14
CA SER A 222 9.54 25.11 12.38
C SER A 222 8.27 24.93 11.55
N ASN A 223 7.09 25.07 12.16
CA ASN A 223 5.82 25.10 11.45
C ASN A 223 5.85 26.24 10.41
N LYS A 224 6.06 25.89 9.13
CA LYS A 224 5.79 26.81 8.03
C LYS A 224 4.32 26.61 7.66
N PRO A 225 3.44 27.61 7.86
CA PRO A 225 2.04 27.46 7.47
C PRO A 225 1.97 27.12 5.98
N ASN A 226 1.12 26.16 5.61
CA ASN A 226 0.86 25.85 4.21
C ASN A 226 0.47 27.17 3.51
N PRO A 227 1.12 27.54 2.38
CA PRO A 227 0.62 28.64 1.57
C PRO A 227 -0.82 28.30 1.18
N LYS A 228 -1.74 29.19 1.58
CA LYS A 228 -3.18 29.08 1.32
C LYS A 228 -3.46 29.04 -0.18
#